data_AF-A0AA87YUJ3-F1
#
_entry.id   AF-A0AA87YUJ3-F1
#
_cell.length_a   1.000
_cell.length_b   1.000
_cell.length_c   1.000
_cell.angle_alpha   90.00
_cell.angle_beta   90.00
_cell.angle_gamma   90.00
#
_symmetry.space_group_name_H-M   'P 1'
#
loop_
_entity.id
_entity.type
_entity.pdbx_description
1 polymer ?
#
loop_
_entity_poly.entity_id
_entity_poly.type
_entity_poly.pdbx_seq_one_letter_code
_entity_poly.pdbx_strand_id
1 'polypeptide(L)' 'MAAYAWLKCEREEDKDCYAVLEAAKILGRRGSLFGVEERYVRLSLLKIQDDFDILIYRLQKLVSEGGAKPIAEM' A
#
# COMPACT_ATOMS: atom_id res chain seq x y z
N MET A 1 12.63 -0.26 -17.01
CA MET A 1 12.74 -0.05 -15.55
C MET A 1 11.40 0.42 -15.03
N ALA A 2 10.79 -0.32 -14.11
CA ALA A 2 9.58 0.13 -13.44
C ALA A 2 9.99 1.09 -12.29
N ALA A 3 9.70 2.38 -12.45
CA ALA A 3 9.94 3.38 -11.42
C ALA A 3 8.91 3.32 -10.28
N TYR A 4 7.73 2.79 -10.57
CA TYR A 4 6.59 2.79 -9.68
C TYR A 4 5.91 1.43 -9.70
N ALA A 5 5.49 0.97 -8.53
CA ALA A 5 4.57 -0.15 -8.40
C ALA A 5 3.14 0.38 -8.30
N TRP A 6 2.26 -0.16 -9.12
CA TRP A 6 0.81 0.04 -9.00
C TRP A 6 0.23 -1.17 -8.31
N LEU A 7 -0.28 -0.96 -7.11
CA LEU A 7 -0.96 -1.98 -6.33
C LEU A 7 -2.46 -1.77 -6.42
N LYS A 8 -3.18 -2.89 -6.47
CA LYS A 8 -4.64 -2.92 -6.38
C LYS A 8 -5.00 -3.78 -5.18
N CYS A 9 -5.86 -3.27 -4.30
CA CYS A 9 -6.46 -4.10 -3.26
C CYS A 9 -7.59 -4.94 -3.87
N GLU A 10 -7.45 -6.27 -3.83
CA GLU A 10 -8.41 -7.22 -4.41
C GLU A 10 -9.58 -7.56 -3.47
N ARG A 11 -9.50 -7.17 -2.20
CA ARG A 11 -10.55 -7.44 -1.21
C ARG A 11 -11.70 -6.48 -1.38
N GLU A 12 -12.92 -7.01 -1.32
CA GLU A 12 -14.13 -6.23 -1.52
C GLU A 12 -14.40 -5.22 -0.39
N GLU A 13 -13.92 -5.54 0.82
CA GLU A 13 -14.00 -4.70 2.02
C GLU A 13 -13.03 -3.51 1.98
N ASP A 14 -11.89 -3.65 1.29
CA ASP A 14 -10.85 -2.63 1.19
C ASP A 14 -11.14 -1.65 0.03
N LYS A 15 -12.24 -0.92 0.15
CA LYS A 15 -12.61 0.13 -0.82
C LYS A 15 -11.61 1.29 -0.85
N ASP A 16 -10.93 1.55 0.26
CA ASP A 16 -9.86 2.54 0.37
C ASP A 16 -8.51 1.84 0.63
N CYS A 17 -7.87 1.43 -0.46
CA CYS A 17 -6.59 0.73 -0.43
C CYS A 17 -5.46 1.60 0.16
N TYR A 18 -5.62 2.92 0.09
CA TYR A 18 -4.68 3.86 0.67
C TYR A 18 -4.74 3.83 2.20
N ALA A 19 -5.94 3.81 2.79
CA ALA A 19 -6.10 3.74 4.25
C ALA A 19 -5.49 2.46 4.84
N VAL A 20 -5.63 1.32 4.14
CA VAL A 20 -5.01 0.02 4.51
C VAL A 20 -3.50 0.13 4.55
N LEU A 21 -2.89 0.69 3.51
CA LEU A 21 -1.44 0.88 3.43
C LEU A 21 -0.96 1.91 4.45
N GLU A 22 -1.71 2.98 4.68
CA GLU A 22 -1.40 4.00 5.68
C GLU A 22 -1.38 3.43 7.10
N ALA A 23 -2.35 2.56 7.45
CA ALA A 23 -2.35 1.83 8.71
C ALA A 23 -1.10 0.95 8.89
N ALA A 24 -0.59 0.38 7.79
CA ALA A 24 0.67 -0.36 7.74
C ALA A 24 1.93 0.53 7.71
N LYS A 25 1.77 1.86 7.85
CA LYS A 25 2.83 2.88 7.71
C LYS A 25 3.48 2.88 6.32
N ILE A 26 2.76 2.48 5.28
CA ILE A 26 3.21 2.52 3.89
C ILE A 26 2.54 3.71 3.21
N LEU A 27 3.32 4.75 2.90
CA LEU A 27 2.82 5.94 2.24
C LEU A 27 2.97 5.81 0.72
N GLY A 28 1.82 5.83 0.02
CA GLY A 28 1.75 5.85 -1.44
C GLY A 28 1.10 7.11 -1.98
N ARG A 29 0.77 7.09 -3.27
CA ARG A 29 -0.15 8.07 -3.88
C ARG A 29 -1.45 7.38 -4.26
N ARG A 30 -2.57 7.96 -3.86
CA ARG A 30 -3.91 7.47 -4.19
C ARG A 30 -4.13 7.44 -5.70
N GLY A 31 -4.91 6.47 -6.15
CA GLY A 31 -5.34 6.33 -7.54
C GLY A 31 -6.16 7.51 -8.03
N SER A 32 -7.00 8.11 -7.17
CA SER A 32 -7.82 9.29 -7.50
C SER A 32 -7.00 10.47 -8.03
N LEU A 33 -5.78 10.67 -7.53
CA LEU A 33 -4.87 11.73 -8.02
C LEU A 33 -4.47 11.55 -9.49
N PHE A 34 -4.68 10.36 -10.05
CA PHE A 34 -4.38 10.00 -11.44
C PHE A 34 -5.65 9.67 -12.24
N GLY A 35 -6.83 9.93 -11.69
CA GLY A 35 -8.12 9.64 -12.35
C GLY A 35 -8.48 8.15 -12.40
N VAL A 36 -7.87 7.31 -11.56
CA VAL A 36 -8.23 5.89 -11.42
C VAL A 36 -8.92 5.64 -10.07
N GLU A 37 -9.55 4.48 -9.91
CA GLU A 37 -10.29 4.12 -8.69
C GLU A 37 -9.40 4.20 -7.41
N GLU A 38 -10.02 4.55 -6.28
CA GLU A 38 -9.37 4.60 -4.94
C GLU A 38 -8.79 3.24 -4.49
N ARG A 39 -9.15 2.15 -5.20
CA ARG A 39 -8.59 0.80 -5.01
C ARG A 39 -7.14 0.67 -5.49
N TYR A 40 -6.65 1.63 -6.27
CA TYR A 40 -5.28 1.66 -6.75
C TYR A 40 -4.41 2.60 -5.92
N VAL A 41 -3.19 2.15 -5.64
CA VAL A 41 -2.17 2.96 -4.97
C VAL A 41 -0.85 2.83 -5.71
N ARG A 42 -0.18 3.95 -5.91
CA ARG A 42 1.14 4.02 -6.54
C ARG A 42 2.23 4.17 -5.49
N LEU A 43 3.18 3.24 -5.49
CA LEU A 43 4.38 3.27 -4.64
C LEU A 43 5.62 3.64 -5.47
N SER A 44 6.53 4.39 -4.87
CA SER A 44 7.81 4.77 -5.48
C SER A 44 8.86 3.71 -5.16
N LEU A 45 9.46 3.11 -6.20
CA LEU A 45 10.57 2.16 -6.06
C LEU A 45 11.93 2.84 -6.25
N LEU A 46 11.94 4.15 -6.52
CA LEU A 46 13.14 4.95 -6.83
C LEU A 46 13.84 5.53 -5.59
N LYS A 47 13.38 5.22 -4.37
CA LYS A 47 14.02 5.73 -3.15
C LYS A 47 15.34 5.01 -2.90
N ILE A 48 16.10 5.48 -1.90
CA ILE A 48 17.35 4.83 -1.49
C ILE A 48 17.09 3.39 -1.01
N GLN A 49 18.14 2.58 -0.98
CA GLN A 49 18.05 1.16 -0.62
C GLN A 49 17.37 0.93 0.74
N ASP A 50 17.74 1.68 1.78
CA ASP A 50 17.14 1.54 3.12
C ASP A 50 15.62 1.81 3.13
N ASP A 51 15.18 2.85 2.42
CA ASP A 51 13.75 3.17 2.25
C ASP A 51 13.01 2.03 1.54
N PHE A 52 13.65 1.43 0.53
CA PHE A 52 13.12 0.30 -0.20
C PHE A 52 13.03 -0.96 0.68
N ASP A 53 14.06 -1.25 1.46
CA ASP A 53 14.07 -2.40 2.38
C ASP A 53 12.99 -2.26 3.47
N ILE A 54 12.80 -1.06 4.01
CA ILE A 54 11.69 -0.77 4.94
C ILE A 54 10.33 -0.96 4.27
N LEU A 55 10.19 -0.52 3.01
CA LEU A 55 8.96 -0.69 2.25
C LEU A 55 8.63 -2.19 2.07
N ILE A 56 9.62 -2.99 1.67
CA ILE A 56 9.47 -4.43 1.48
C ILE A 56 9.15 -5.12 2.81
N TYR A 57 9.84 -4.77 3.89
CA TYR A 57 9.58 -5.33 5.22
C TYR A 57 8.14 -5.07 5.68
N ARG A 58 7.64 -3.84 5.52
CA ARG A 58 6.26 -3.49 5.88
C ARG A 58 5.24 -4.20 4.99
N LEU A 59 5.50 -4.32 3.69
CA LEU A 59 4.64 -5.05 2.75
C LEU A 59 4.57 -6.53 3.09
N GLN A 60 5.71 -7.17 3.38
CA GLN A 60 5.75 -8.57 3.78
C GLN A 60 4.96 -8.80 5.06
N LYS A 61 5.16 -7.94 6.07
CA LYS A 61 4.38 -8.00 7.31
C LYS A 61 2.88 -7.89 7.05
N LEU A 62 2.46 -6.91 6.23
CA LEU A 62 1.06 -6.70 5.85
C LEU A 62 0.45 -7.92 5.15
N VAL A 63 1.19 -8.57 4.26
CA VAL A 63 0.73 -9.77 3.53
C VAL A 63 0.67 -10.97 4.47
N SER A 64 1.66 -11.16 5.34
CA SER A 64 1.70 -12.27 6.31
C SER A 64 0.62 -12.17 7.38
N GLU A 65 0.24 -10.96 7.80
CA GLU A 65 -0.89 -10.71 8.71
C GLU A 65 -2.26 -10.87 8.01
N GLY A 66 -2.25 -11.19 6.71
CA GLY A 66 -3.45 -11.39 5.94
C GLY A 66 -4.18 -10.08 5.69
N GLY A 67 -3.48 -9.04 5.24
CA GLY A 67 -4.03 -7.69 4.95
C GLY A 67 -4.24 -6.84 6.21
N ALA A 68 -4.32 -5.52 6.07
CA ALA A 68 -4.47 -4.66 7.25
C ALA A 68 -5.84 -4.94 7.87
N LYS A 69 -5.86 -5.51 9.07
CA LYS A 69 -7.07 -5.47 9.89
C LYS A 69 -7.30 -4.01 10.29
N PRO A 70 -8.49 -3.43 10.03
CA PRO A 70 -8.83 -2.16 10.65
C PRO A 70 -8.68 -2.31 12.16
N ILE A 71 -8.06 -1.30 12.77
CA ILE A 71 -7.80 -1.08 14.20
C ILE A 71 -9.10 -0.97 15.02
N ALA A 72 -9.98 -1.97 14.91
CA ALA A 72 -11.23 -2.10 15.65
C ALA A 72 -11.25 -3.30 16.62
N GLU A 73 -10.19 -4.11 16.66
CA GLU A 73 -10.02 -5.16 17.67
C GLU A 73 -8.71 -4.95 18.46
N MET A 74 -8.73 -4.01 19.39
CA MET A 74 -7.93 -4.07 20.63
C MET A 74 -8.66 -3.35 21.76
#